data_AF-A0A820P844-F1
#
_entry.id   AF-A0A820P844-F1
#
_cell.length_a   1.000
_cell.length_b   1.000
_cell.length_c   1.000
_cell.angle_alpha   90.00
_cell.angle_beta   90.00
_cell.angle_gamma   90.00
#
_symmetry.space_group_name_H-M   'P 1'
#
loop_
_entity.id
_entity.type
_entity.pdbx_description
1 polymer ?
#
loop_
_entity_poly.entity_id
_entity_poly.type
_entity_poly.pdbx_seq_one_letter_code
_entity_poly.pdbx_strand_id
1 'polypeptide(L)'
;VDDDYFIDLTSLLIYINKIDEDLHMTSYERQTFLTGYVYQGSRPRRFLNDRWYISINDYPYDHYPPYVTAGCFLMTRSSARLFNIASKYTPLFRFDDIYMGLLAYSMSIKLIPNNDLFSSYGSSSILLTNQTGILSRLKSFFTNSINLNSTNKPICIHGYRGKELIQIWNDIYQTNLTLSVIN
;
A
#
# COMPACT_ATOMS: atom_id res chain seq x y z
N VAL A 1 -5.51 4.33 3.22
CA VAL A 1 -4.64 5.00 2.23
C VAL A 1 -4.25 6.33 2.82
N ASP A 2 -2.98 6.71 2.71
CA ASP A 2 -2.47 7.99 3.19
C ASP A 2 -2.79 9.11 2.18
N ASP A 3 -2.58 10.36 2.61
CA ASP A 3 -3.00 11.57 1.90
C ASP A 3 -2.08 11.97 0.74
N ASP A 4 -0.95 11.28 0.56
CA ASP A 4 0.02 11.49 -0.51
C ASP A 4 0.02 10.37 -1.58
N TYR A 5 -1.04 9.56 -1.59
CA TYR A 5 -1.25 8.47 -2.54
C TYR A 5 -2.38 8.76 -3.54
N PHE A 6 -2.14 8.39 -4.79
CA PHE A 6 -3.17 8.23 -5.80
C PHE A 6 -3.56 6.75 -5.95
N ILE A 7 -4.86 6.47 -6.06
CA ILE A 7 -5.41 5.13 -6.31
C ILE A 7 -6.01 5.06 -7.71
N ASP A 8 -5.53 4.13 -8.53
CA ASP A 8 -6.17 3.80 -9.81
C ASP A 8 -7.30 2.78 -9.60
N LEU A 9 -8.54 3.26 -9.57
CA LEU A 9 -9.72 2.41 -9.29
C LEU A 9 -9.92 1.33 -10.36
N THR A 10 -9.58 1.58 -11.62
CA THR A 10 -9.69 0.57 -12.69
C THR A 10 -8.74 -0.59 -12.43
N SER A 11 -7.46 -0.32 -12.13
CA SER A 11 -6.47 -1.35 -11.80
C SER A 11 -6.84 -2.09 -10.52
N LEU A 12 -7.38 -1.38 -9.51
CA LEU A 12 -7.87 -2.00 -8.28
C LEU A 12 -8.99 -3.01 -8.56
N LEU A 13 -9.98 -2.65 -9.38
CA LEU A 13 -11.09 -3.54 -9.73
C LEU A 13 -10.61 -4.77 -10.53
N ILE A 14 -9.72 -4.58 -11.50
CA ILE A 14 -9.10 -5.69 -12.25
C ILE A 14 -8.37 -6.63 -11.29
N TYR A 15 -7.64 -6.08 -10.33
CA TYR A 15 -6.90 -6.86 -9.35
C TYR A 15 -7.81 -7.64 -8.39
N ILE A 16 -8.91 -7.03 -7.91
CA ILE A 16 -9.90 -7.72 -7.08
C ILE A 16 -10.51 -8.91 -7.82
N ASN A 17 -10.89 -8.73 -9.09
CA ASN A 17 -11.42 -9.83 -9.91
C ASN A 17 -10.39 -10.96 -10.10
N LYS A 18 -9.12 -10.61 -10.36
CA LYS A 18 -8.03 -11.58 -10.47
C LYS A 18 -7.83 -12.38 -9.18
N ILE A 19 -7.84 -11.71 -8.02
CA ILE A 19 -7.76 -12.41 -6.74
C ILE A 19 -8.95 -13.36 -6.61
N ASP A 20 -10.16 -12.93 -6.92
CA ASP A 20 -11.36 -13.75 -6.75
C ASP A 20 -11.34 -15.02 -7.62
N GLU A 21 -10.66 -14.97 -8.76
CA GLU A 21 -10.48 -16.09 -9.69
C GLU A 21 -9.20 -16.92 -9.44
N ASP A 22 -8.30 -16.50 -8.52
CA ASP A 22 -7.01 -17.19 -8.30
C ASP A 22 -7.19 -18.60 -7.73
N LEU A 23 -6.98 -19.62 -8.56
CA LEU A 23 -7.13 -21.03 -8.20
C LEU A 23 -6.07 -21.54 -7.21
N HIS A 24 -4.98 -20.79 -6.99
CA HIS A 24 -3.93 -21.15 -6.03
C HIS A 24 -4.23 -20.69 -4.61
N MET A 25 -5.30 -19.92 -4.40
CA MET A 25 -5.77 -19.51 -3.08
C MET A 25 -6.85 -20.45 -2.53
N THR A 26 -6.65 -20.90 -1.30
CA THR A 26 -7.71 -21.58 -0.55
C THR A 26 -8.89 -20.64 -0.27
N SER A 27 -10.06 -21.22 0.00
CA SER A 27 -11.25 -20.44 0.37
C SER A 27 -11.04 -19.58 1.63
N TYR A 28 -10.18 -20.02 2.55
CA TYR A 28 -9.82 -19.25 3.73
C TYR A 28 -8.93 -18.06 3.37
N GLU A 29 -7.83 -18.28 2.64
CA GLU A 29 -6.92 -17.20 2.24
C GLU A 29 -7.64 -16.13 1.42
N ARG A 30 -8.54 -16.51 0.51
CA ARG A 30 -9.35 -15.56 -0.29
C ARG A 30 -10.22 -14.65 0.58
N GLN A 31 -10.67 -15.16 1.73
CA GLN A 31 -11.46 -14.41 2.69
C GLN A 31 -10.63 -13.67 3.73
N THR A 32 -9.32 -13.96 3.87
CA THR A 32 -8.49 -13.50 4.99
C THR A 32 -7.08 -13.10 4.57
N PHE A 33 -6.97 -12.35 3.48
CA PHE A 33 -5.68 -11.79 3.03
C PHE A 33 -5.51 -10.31 3.37
N LEU A 34 -4.25 -9.89 3.32
CA LEU A 34 -3.77 -8.52 3.28
C LEU A 34 -2.79 -8.41 2.11
N THR A 35 -2.87 -7.35 1.32
CA THR A 35 -2.02 -7.16 0.14
C THR A 35 -1.60 -5.70 0.00
N GLY A 36 -0.43 -5.49 -0.59
CA GLY A 36 0.20 -4.18 -0.73
C GLY A 36 1.66 -4.34 -1.15
N TYR A 37 2.45 -3.30 -0.89
CA TYR A 37 3.90 -3.43 -0.93
C TYR A 37 4.36 -4.15 0.34
N VAL A 38 4.87 -5.37 0.22
CA VAL A 38 5.25 -6.20 1.36
C VAL A 38 6.77 -6.17 1.55
N TYR A 39 7.22 -5.85 2.76
CA TYR A 39 8.58 -6.10 3.20
C TYR A 39 8.69 -7.51 3.78
N GLN A 40 9.64 -8.28 3.25
CA GLN A 40 9.97 -9.61 3.75
C GLN A 40 11.31 -9.58 4.47
N GLY A 41 11.37 -10.17 5.67
CA GLY A 41 12.62 -10.35 6.41
C GLY A 41 13.33 -9.06 6.81
N SER A 42 12.60 -7.95 6.98
CA SER A 42 13.23 -6.71 7.45
C SER A 42 13.58 -6.80 8.94
N ARG A 43 14.61 -6.05 9.35
CA ARG A 43 15.15 -6.07 10.72
C ARG A 43 14.81 -4.79 11.48
N PRO A 44 14.58 -4.86 12.80
CA PRO A 44 14.48 -3.67 13.64
C PRO A 44 15.76 -2.85 13.57
N ARG A 45 15.63 -1.53 13.46
CA ARG A 45 16.79 -0.64 13.43
C ARG A 45 17.34 -0.48 14.84
N ARG A 46 18.57 -0.93 15.07
CA ARG A 46 19.21 -0.94 16.40
C ARG A 46 20.21 0.21 16.62
N PHE A 47 20.31 1.14 15.69
CA PHE A 47 21.21 2.29 15.81
C PHE A 47 20.50 3.44 16.53
N LEU A 48 21.05 3.91 17.66
CA LEU A 48 20.39 4.88 18.56
C LEU A 48 20.01 6.20 17.90
N ASN A 49 20.75 6.65 16.89
CA ASN A 49 20.48 7.91 16.20
C ASN A 49 19.59 7.72 14.95
N ASP A 50 19.02 6.54 14.74
CA ASP A 50 18.02 6.32 13.69
C ASP A 50 16.64 6.75 14.21
N ARG A 51 15.91 7.56 13.44
CA ARG A 51 14.54 7.96 13.76
C ARG A 51 13.57 6.77 13.91
N TRP A 52 13.94 5.62 13.34
CA TRP A 52 13.21 4.36 13.39
C TRP A 52 13.82 3.36 14.39
N TYR A 53 14.65 3.83 15.34
CA TYR A 53 15.26 3.00 16.37
C TYR A 53 14.23 2.22 17.20
N ILE A 54 14.49 0.94 17.41
CA ILE A 54 13.75 0.03 18.30
C ILE A 54 14.73 -0.66 19.25
N SER A 55 14.47 -0.55 20.55
CA SER A 55 15.31 -1.19 21.57
C SER A 55 15.06 -2.70 21.62
N ILE A 56 16.03 -3.47 22.16
CA ILE A 56 15.86 -4.92 22.35
C ILE A 56 14.71 -5.23 23.32
N ASN A 57 14.42 -4.33 24.26
CA ASN A 57 13.32 -4.46 25.21
C ASN A 57 11.96 -4.27 24.52
N ASP A 58 11.86 -3.34 23.57
CA ASP A 58 10.63 -3.11 22.82
C ASP A 58 10.33 -4.23 21.83
N TYR A 59 11.37 -4.86 21.27
CA TYR A 59 11.25 -5.99 20.37
C TYR A 59 12.49 -6.87 20.49
N PRO A 60 12.43 -8.08 21.07
CA PRO A 60 13.61 -8.89 21.34
C PRO A 60 14.09 -9.73 20.15
N TYR A 61 13.34 -9.77 19.05
CA TYR A 61 13.66 -10.62 17.89
C TYR A 61 14.49 -9.88 16.83
N ASP A 62 15.20 -10.63 16.00
CA ASP A 62 16.09 -10.09 14.97
C ASP A 62 15.37 -9.61 13.70
N HIS A 63 14.17 -10.14 13.45
CA HIS A 63 13.39 -9.86 12.25
C HIS A 63 11.94 -9.58 12.62
N TYR A 64 11.32 -8.67 11.89
CA TYR A 64 9.87 -8.54 11.89
C TYR A 64 9.24 -9.67 11.08
N PRO A 65 8.00 -10.10 11.41
CA PRO A 65 7.21 -10.87 10.45
C PRO A 65 7.01 -10.03 9.17
N PRO A 66 6.64 -10.64 8.03
CA PRO A 66 6.25 -9.89 6.85
C PRO A 66 5.16 -8.87 7.18
N TYR A 67 5.27 -7.66 6.64
CA TYR A 67 4.28 -6.59 6.79
C TYR A 67 4.11 -5.83 5.48
N VAL A 68 2.91 -5.27 5.27
CA VAL A 68 2.67 -4.27 4.23
C VAL A 68 3.22 -2.93 4.68
N THR A 69 3.76 -2.13 3.78
CA THR A 69 4.16 -0.77 4.12
C THR A 69 2.95 0.06 4.54
N ALA A 70 3.18 1.06 5.39
CA ALA A 70 2.24 2.17 5.55
C ALA A 70 1.94 2.83 4.18
N GLY A 71 0.91 3.67 4.12
CA GLY A 71 0.54 4.35 2.88
C GLY A 71 -0.65 3.73 2.16
N CYS A 72 -0.47 2.58 1.51
CA CYS A 72 -1.55 1.92 0.78
C CYS A 72 -1.49 0.39 0.83
N PHE A 73 -2.61 -0.21 1.26
CA PHE A 73 -2.84 -1.65 1.27
C PHE A 73 -4.32 -1.94 1.03
N LEU A 74 -4.63 -3.19 0.66
CA LEU A 74 -5.97 -3.73 0.56
C LEU A 74 -6.10 -4.93 1.51
N MET A 75 -7.20 -5.00 2.24
CA MET A 75 -7.52 -6.15 3.09
C MET A 75 -8.97 -6.55 2.94
N THR A 76 -9.25 -7.83 3.19
CA THR A 76 -10.62 -8.30 3.27
C THR A 76 -11.31 -7.79 4.54
N ARG A 77 -12.64 -7.79 4.52
CA ARG A 77 -13.45 -7.49 5.72
C ARG A 77 -13.17 -8.47 6.86
N SER A 78 -12.93 -9.75 6.56
CA SER A 78 -12.65 -10.75 7.61
C SER A 78 -11.27 -10.54 8.22
N SER A 79 -10.26 -10.18 7.42
CA SER A 79 -8.94 -9.75 7.95
C SER A 79 -9.09 -8.57 8.91
N ALA A 80 -9.88 -7.55 8.57
CA ALA A 80 -10.12 -6.41 9.46
C ALA A 80 -10.78 -6.81 10.80
N ARG A 81 -11.71 -7.77 10.76
CA ARG A 81 -12.34 -8.32 11.98
C ARG A 81 -11.33 -9.10 12.83
N LEU A 82 -10.50 -9.92 12.19
CA LEU A 82 -9.43 -10.66 12.87
C LEU A 82 -8.40 -9.71 13.48
N PHE A 83 -8.03 -8.63 12.79
CA PHE A 83 -7.16 -7.58 13.32
C PHE A 83 -7.75 -6.95 14.59
N ASN A 84 -9.04 -6.65 14.60
CA ASN A 84 -9.72 -6.11 15.78
C ASN A 84 -9.79 -7.10 16.96
N ILE A 85 -9.75 -8.41 16.69
CA ILE A 85 -9.64 -9.41 17.75
C ILE A 85 -8.19 -9.48 18.23
N ALA A 86 -7.24 -9.60 17.31
CA ALA A 86 -5.81 -9.71 17.60
C ALA A 86 -5.29 -8.51 18.40
N SER A 87 -5.73 -7.30 18.05
CA SER A 87 -5.30 -6.06 18.71
C SER A 87 -5.65 -5.98 20.19
N LYS A 88 -6.57 -6.83 20.68
CA LYS A 88 -6.91 -6.93 22.12
C LYS A 88 -5.92 -7.78 22.90
N TYR A 89 -5.14 -8.61 22.23
CA TYR A 89 -4.20 -9.57 22.83
C TYR A 89 -2.75 -9.30 22.44
N THR A 90 -2.51 -8.48 21.43
CA THR A 90 -1.17 -8.06 21.00
C THR A 90 -0.82 -6.70 21.62
N PRO A 91 0.32 -6.57 22.32
CA PRO A 91 0.81 -5.29 22.80
C PRO A 91 0.94 -4.27 21.66
N LEU A 92 0.54 -3.02 21.91
CA LEU A 92 0.69 -1.95 20.94
C LEU A 92 2.16 -1.80 20.55
N PHE A 93 2.38 -1.65 19.25
CA PHE A 93 3.69 -1.39 18.68
C PHE A 93 3.71 0.01 18.06
N ARG A 94 4.84 0.72 18.18
CA ARG A 94 4.94 2.13 17.79
C ARG A 94 4.68 2.37 16.30
N PHE A 95 5.09 1.42 15.45
CA PHE A 95 4.93 1.51 14.00
C PHE A 95 3.71 0.68 13.59
N ASP A 96 2.75 1.35 12.97
CA ASP A 96 1.45 0.80 12.59
C ASP A 96 1.58 -0.27 11.51
N ASP A 97 2.48 -0.09 10.54
CA ASP A 97 2.79 -1.07 9.50
C ASP A 97 3.36 -2.38 10.07
N ILE A 98 4.36 -2.29 10.96
CA ILE A 98 4.92 -3.44 11.68
C ILE A 98 3.86 -4.03 12.62
N TYR A 99 3.07 -3.20 13.31
CA TYR A 99 1.99 -3.66 14.18
C TYR A 99 0.97 -4.50 13.39
N MET A 100 0.54 -4.05 12.22
CA MET A 100 -0.32 -4.82 11.32
C MET A 100 0.32 -6.14 10.91
N GLY A 101 1.63 -6.18 10.67
CA GLY A 101 2.39 -7.42 10.43
C GLY A 101 2.32 -8.39 11.62
N LEU A 102 2.48 -7.89 12.84
CA LEU A 102 2.36 -8.69 14.06
C LEU A 102 0.94 -9.23 14.24
N LEU A 103 -0.09 -8.42 13.99
CA LEU A 103 -1.49 -8.85 14.03
C LEU A 103 -1.76 -9.93 12.98
N ALA A 104 -1.32 -9.72 11.75
CA ALA A 104 -1.48 -10.68 10.67
C ALA A 104 -0.79 -12.02 10.99
N TYR A 105 0.43 -11.96 11.51
CA TYR A 105 1.18 -13.14 11.93
C TYR A 105 0.46 -13.91 13.04
N SER A 106 -0.06 -13.22 14.06
CA SER A 106 -0.78 -13.86 15.18
C SER A 106 -2.07 -14.57 14.77
N MET A 107 -2.69 -14.14 13.67
CA MET A 107 -3.95 -14.68 13.15
C MET A 107 -3.78 -15.55 11.90
N SER A 108 -2.53 -15.85 11.50
CA SER A 108 -2.23 -16.60 10.27
C SER A 108 -2.86 -15.99 9.01
N ILE A 109 -2.96 -14.67 8.96
CA ILE A 109 -3.45 -13.91 7.80
C ILE A 109 -2.35 -13.89 6.73
N LYS A 110 -2.70 -14.28 5.51
CA LYS A 110 -1.75 -14.31 4.39
C LYS A 110 -1.46 -12.91 3.88
N LEU A 111 -0.18 -12.57 3.78
CA LEU A 111 0.28 -11.40 3.05
C LEU A 111 0.57 -11.76 1.60
N ILE A 112 -0.07 -11.08 0.66
CA ILE A 112 0.14 -11.28 -0.78
C ILE A 112 1.03 -10.12 -1.28
N PRO A 113 2.29 -10.38 -1.63
CA PRO A 113 3.19 -9.33 -2.11
C PRO A 113 2.76 -8.84 -3.49
N ASN A 114 2.55 -7.53 -3.62
CA ASN A 114 2.21 -6.87 -4.89
C ASN A 114 3.02 -5.58 -5.07
N ASN A 115 4.34 -5.68 -4.82
CA ASN A 115 5.27 -4.54 -4.80
C ASN A 115 5.39 -3.82 -6.15
N ASP A 116 4.97 -4.45 -7.26
CA ASP A 116 4.91 -3.83 -8.58
C ASP A 116 3.62 -3.01 -8.80
N LEU A 117 2.55 -3.33 -8.05
CA LEU A 117 1.24 -2.67 -8.17
C LEU A 117 1.03 -1.62 -7.08
N PHE A 118 1.64 -1.80 -5.92
CA PHE A 118 1.59 -0.87 -4.81
C PHE A 118 2.97 -0.27 -4.65
N SER A 119 3.08 1.04 -4.72
CA SER A 119 4.35 1.73 -4.49
C SER A 119 4.53 2.06 -3.01
N SER A 120 5.78 2.13 -2.56
CA SER A 120 6.16 2.53 -1.20
C SER A 120 7.17 3.67 -1.23
N TYR A 121 7.25 4.45 -0.15
CA TYR A 121 8.17 5.58 -0.01
C TYR A 121 9.62 5.18 -0.39
N GLY A 122 10.22 5.92 -1.32
CA GLY A 122 11.58 5.64 -1.82
C GLY A 122 11.69 4.46 -2.79
N SER A 123 10.61 3.72 -3.04
CA SER A 123 10.53 2.83 -4.18
C SER A 123 10.32 3.70 -5.41
N SER A 124 11.38 3.86 -6.19
CA SER A 124 11.30 4.33 -7.56
C SER A 124 10.29 3.46 -8.28
N SER A 125 9.06 3.94 -8.50
CA SER A 125 8.25 3.38 -9.56
C SER A 125 9.06 3.59 -10.83
N ILE A 126 9.73 2.55 -11.31
CA ILE A 126 10.57 2.52 -12.52
C ILE A 126 9.80 3.11 -13.74
N LEU A 127 8.48 3.20 -13.63
CA LEU A 127 7.57 3.77 -14.62
C LEU A 127 7.46 5.32 -14.62
N LEU A 128 8.01 6.05 -13.64
CA LEU A 128 7.80 7.52 -13.51
C LEU A 128 9.09 8.34 -13.29
N THR A 129 10.27 7.72 -13.28
CA THR A 129 11.53 8.40 -12.93
C THR A 129 12.21 9.09 -14.12
N ASN A 130 11.88 8.75 -15.37
CA ASN A 130 12.54 9.34 -16.54
C ASN A 130 11.84 10.59 -17.11
N GLN A 131 10.82 11.14 -16.43
CA GLN A 131 10.09 12.30 -16.93
C GLN A 131 10.02 13.42 -15.89
N THR A 132 10.68 14.52 -16.22
CA THR A 132 10.72 15.75 -15.43
C THR A 132 9.44 16.57 -15.66
N GLY A 133 8.41 16.29 -14.86
CA GLY A 133 7.20 17.11 -14.81
C GLY A 133 5.93 16.34 -14.49
N ILE A 134 5.03 16.98 -13.75
CA ILE A 134 3.68 16.48 -13.44
C ILE A 134 2.91 16.17 -14.72
N LEU A 135 2.91 17.10 -15.69
CA LEU A 135 2.20 16.92 -16.96
C LEU A 135 2.72 15.76 -17.79
N SER A 136 4.03 15.47 -17.75
CA SER A 136 4.59 14.31 -18.45
C SER A 136 4.25 13.00 -17.73
N ARG A 137 4.32 12.97 -16.39
CA ARG A 137 3.89 11.81 -15.58
C ARG A 137 2.41 11.50 -15.77
N LEU A 138 1.56 12.53 -15.73
CA LEU A 138 0.13 12.41 -15.98
C LEU A 138 -0.13 11.98 -17.42
N LYS A 139 0.47 12.62 -18.42
CA LYS A 139 0.32 12.20 -19.82
C LYS A 139 0.75 10.76 -20.02
N SER A 140 1.89 10.31 -19.50
CA SER A 140 2.32 8.91 -19.60
C SER A 140 1.32 7.96 -18.92
N PHE A 141 0.81 8.32 -17.74
CA PHE A 141 -0.21 7.55 -17.03
C PHE A 141 -1.52 7.45 -17.84
N PHE A 142 -1.99 8.56 -18.42
CA PHE A 142 -3.21 8.63 -19.22
C PHE A 142 -3.06 8.03 -20.63
N THR A 143 -1.92 8.18 -21.27
CA THR A 143 -1.64 7.54 -22.57
C THR A 143 -1.54 6.02 -22.42
N ASN A 144 -1.01 5.55 -21.28
CA ASN A 144 -1.00 4.13 -20.96
C ASN A 144 -2.36 3.63 -20.44
N SER A 145 -3.22 4.48 -19.87
CA SER A 145 -4.56 4.08 -19.42
C SER A 145 -5.54 3.80 -20.57
N ILE A 146 -5.24 4.27 -21.78
CA ILE A 146 -6.02 3.94 -23.00
C ILE A 146 -5.67 2.51 -23.49
N ASN A 147 -4.53 1.95 -23.07
CA ASN A 147 -4.20 0.53 -23.28
C ASN A 147 -4.69 -0.32 -22.09
N LEU A 148 -6.00 -0.58 -22.07
CA LEU A 148 -6.70 -1.43 -21.08
C LEU A 148 -6.16 -2.87 -20.96
N ASN A 149 -5.24 -3.29 -21.84
CA ASN A 149 -4.63 -4.62 -21.86
C ASN A 149 -3.29 -4.73 -21.11
N SER A 150 -2.79 -3.64 -20.51
CA SER A 150 -1.59 -3.70 -19.67
C SER A 150 -1.91 -4.32 -18.30
N THR A 151 -1.52 -5.58 -18.10
CA THR A 151 -1.81 -6.33 -16.86
C THR A 151 -1.06 -5.83 -15.62
N ASN A 152 -0.13 -4.89 -15.78
CA ASN A 152 0.81 -4.42 -14.75
C ASN A 152 0.68 -2.92 -14.46
N LYS A 153 -0.51 -2.34 -14.65
CA LYS A 153 -0.75 -0.94 -14.26
C LYS A 153 -0.74 -0.81 -12.73
N PRO A 154 -0.01 0.17 -12.15
CA PRO A 154 0.00 0.36 -10.69
C PRO A 154 -1.38 0.70 -10.14
N ILE A 155 -1.69 0.13 -8.98
CA ILE A 155 -2.91 0.39 -8.19
C ILE A 155 -2.71 1.60 -7.30
N CYS A 156 -1.59 1.67 -6.59
CA CYS A 156 -1.30 2.70 -5.59
C CYS A 156 0.03 3.39 -5.86
N ILE A 157 -0.02 4.70 -6.05
CA ILE A 157 1.13 5.51 -6.46
C ILE A 157 1.37 6.61 -5.42
N HIS A 158 2.51 6.55 -4.73
CA HIS A 158 2.95 7.56 -3.75
C HIS A 158 3.51 8.81 -4.43
N GLY A 159 3.62 9.88 -3.65
CA GLY A 159 4.44 11.05 -3.99
C GLY A 159 3.66 12.20 -4.63
N TYR A 160 2.35 12.30 -4.37
CA TYR A 160 1.52 13.41 -4.81
C TYR A 160 1.14 14.31 -3.64
N ARG A 161 1.17 15.62 -3.85
CA ARG A 161 0.62 16.63 -2.93
C ARG A 161 -0.86 16.83 -3.22
N GLY A 162 -1.59 17.42 -2.27
CA GLY A 162 -3.03 17.68 -2.43
C GLY A 162 -3.41 18.43 -3.73
N LYS A 163 -2.63 19.43 -4.16
CA LYS A 163 -2.88 20.14 -5.44
C LYS A 163 -2.72 19.22 -6.66
N GLU A 164 -1.75 18.32 -6.61
CA GLU A 164 -1.52 17.36 -7.68
C GLU A 164 -2.69 16.38 -7.73
N LEU A 165 -3.06 15.76 -6.60
CA LEU A 165 -4.20 14.83 -6.52
C LEU A 165 -5.50 15.41 -7.08
N ILE A 166 -5.78 16.69 -6.81
CA ILE A 166 -6.96 17.36 -7.38
C ILE A 166 -6.84 17.54 -8.89
N GLN A 167 -5.66 17.91 -9.39
CA GLN A 167 -5.45 17.99 -10.83
C GLN A 167 -5.67 16.62 -11.50
N ILE A 168 -5.13 15.54 -10.90
CA ILE A 168 -5.36 14.18 -11.40
C ILE A 168 -6.86 13.86 -11.44
N TRP A 169 -7.57 14.19 -10.36
CA TRP A 169 -9.01 13.94 -10.27
C TRP A 169 -9.80 14.71 -11.33
N ASN A 170 -9.49 16.01 -11.51
CA ASN A 170 -10.11 16.85 -12.53
C ASN A 170 -9.85 16.31 -13.93
N ASP A 171 -8.63 15.84 -14.21
CA ASP A 171 -8.24 15.28 -15.51
C ASP A 171 -8.95 13.95 -15.80
N ILE A 172 -9.05 13.05 -14.82
CA ILE A 172 -9.73 11.74 -14.98
C ILE A 172 -11.23 11.93 -15.18
N TYR A 173 -11.87 12.69 -14.28
CA TYR A 173 -13.32 12.74 -14.17
C TYR A 173 -13.93 13.95 -14.87
N GLN A 174 -13.11 14.76 -15.56
CA GLN A 174 -13.51 15.98 -16.25
C GLN A 174 -14.29 16.92 -15.31
N THR A 175 -13.76 17.11 -14.10
CA THR A 175 -14.35 17.97 -13.06
C THR A 175 -13.56 19.27 -12.91
N ASN A 176 -14.14 20.24 -12.19
CA ASN A 176 -13.53 21.55 -11.93
C ASN A 176 -13.37 21.81 -10.41
N LEU A 177 -12.81 20.84 -9.69
CA LEU A 177 -12.53 21.00 -8.27
C LEU A 177 -11.39 21.99 -8.05
N THR A 178 -11.50 22.80 -6.99
CA THR A 178 -10.46 23.74 -6.57
C THR A 178 -10.17 23.57 -5.08
N LEU A 179 -8.90 23.72 -4.69
CA LEU A 179 -8.51 23.80 -3.27
C LEU A 179 -8.77 25.22 -2.77
N SER A 180 -9.80 25.38 -1.94
CA SER A 180 -9.87 26.54 -1.05
C SER A 180 -9.14 26.19 0.24
N VAL A 181 -8.06 26.92 0.53
CA VAL A 181 -7.44 26.85 1.86
C VAL A 181 -8.29 27.72 2.76
N ILE A 182 -8.99 27.11 3.72
CA ILE A 182 -9.64 27.85 4.79
C ILE A 182 -8.52 28.33 5.72
N ASN A 183 -8.29 29.65 5.74
CA ASN A 183 -7.32 30.30 6.62
C ASN A 183 -7.75 30.21 8.09
#